data_AF-A0A7C1ZVM7-F1
#
_entry.id   AF-A0A7C1ZVM7-F1
#
_cell.length_a   1.000
_cell.length_b   1.000
_cell.length_c   1.000
_cell.angle_alpha   90.00
_cell.angle_beta   90.00
_cell.angle_gamma   90.00
#
_symmetry.space_group_name_H-M   'P 1'
#
loop_
_entity.id
_entity.type
_entity.pdbx_description
1 polymer ?
#
loop_
_entity_poly.entity_id
_entity_poly.type
_entity_poly.pdbx_seq_one_letter_code
_entity_poly.pdbx_strand_id
1 'polypeptide(L)'
;VDMGLPPGEIRIVPPSRIGGLHLSTHGLPLSVLMEYIRVEGRKVMLIGVQPRRLHGSMSDEVKQAGEELVRRLVNGRVDELEVL
;
A
#
# COMPACT_ATOMS: atom_id res chain seq x y z
N VAL A 1 -1.36 6.26 -0.85
CA VAL A 1 -0.55 6.13 -2.08
C VAL A 1 -1.44 6.57 -3.22
N ASP A 2 -1.11 7.65 -3.93
CA ASP A 2 -1.77 7.91 -5.21
C ASP A 2 -0.96 7.21 -6.31
N MET A 3 -1.59 6.25 -6.98
CA MET A 3 -1.02 5.38 -7.99
C MET A 3 -1.51 5.75 -9.40
N GLY A 4 -2.42 6.73 -9.53
CA GLY A 4 -3.06 7.07 -10.81
C GLY A 4 -4.01 5.99 -11.34
N LEU A 5 -4.46 5.09 -10.46
CA LEU A 5 -5.39 4.00 -10.79
C LEU A 5 -6.83 4.38 -10.45
N PRO A 6 -7.83 3.58 -10.87
CA PRO A 6 -9.19 3.68 -10.34
C PRO A 6 -9.23 3.54 -8.81
N PRO A 7 -10.11 4.28 -8.10
CA PRO A 7 -10.31 4.14 -6.66
C PRO A 7 -10.62 2.70 -6.24
N GLY A 8 -10.02 2.26 -5.13
CA GLY A 8 -10.17 0.89 -4.62
C GLY A 8 -9.20 -0.13 -5.23
N GLU A 9 -8.45 0.22 -6.27
CA GLU A 9 -7.42 -0.68 -6.82
C GLU A 9 -6.34 -1.00 -5.77
N ILE A 10 -6.00 -2.29 -5.66
CA ILE A 10 -5.04 -2.82 -4.70
C ILE A 10 -3.78 -3.23 -5.45
N ARG A 11 -2.61 -2.74 -5.05
CA ARG A 11 -1.33 -3.14 -5.66
C ARG A 11 -0.26 -3.41 -4.62
N ILE A 12 0.62 -4.35 -4.94
CA ILE A 12 1.93 -4.42 -4.30
C ILE A 12 2.78 -3.28 -4.86
N VAL A 13 3.26 -2.40 -3.99
CA VAL A 13 4.09 -1.26 -4.36
C VAL A 13 5.56 -1.69 -4.34
N PRO A 14 6.27 -1.72 -5.48
CA PRO A 14 7.66 -2.14 -5.51
C PRO A 14 8.57 -1.09 -4.84
N PRO A 15 9.70 -1.49 -4.23
CA PRO A 15 10.62 -0.57 -3.54
C PRO A 15 11.06 0.64 -4.39
N SER A 16 11.22 0.45 -5.70
CA SER A 16 11.60 1.50 -6.65
C SER A 16 10.59 2.66 -6.73
N ARG A 17 9.31 2.40 -6.44
CA ARG A 17 8.25 3.42 -6.47
C ARG A 17 8.10 4.15 -5.15
N ILE A 18 8.61 3.60 -4.05
CA ILE A 18 8.44 4.14 -2.69
C ILE A 18 9.18 5.47 -2.50
N GLY A 19 10.34 5.64 -3.14
CA GLY A 19 11.15 6.85 -3.03
C GLY A 19 10.49 8.12 -3.61
N GLY A 20 9.66 7.97 -4.65
CA GLY A 20 8.87 9.07 -5.23
C GLY A 20 7.51 9.27 -4.56
N LEU A 21 7.09 8.32 -3.74
CA LEU A 21 5.87 8.36 -2.95
C LEU A 21 6.17 9.08 -1.62
N HIS A 22 6.14 10.41 -1.65
CA HIS A 22 6.20 11.25 -0.44
C HIS A 22 4.93 11.06 0.40
N LEU A 23 4.80 9.89 1.04
CA LEU A 23 3.61 9.46 1.78
C LEU A 23 3.45 10.18 3.12
N SER A 24 4.46 10.92 3.56
CA SER A 24 4.40 11.77 4.74
C SER A 24 5.39 12.92 4.60
N THR A 25 4.89 14.15 4.68
CA THR A 25 5.71 15.37 4.75
C THR A 25 6.05 15.76 6.19
N HIS A 26 5.61 14.96 7.19
CA HIS A 26 5.76 15.28 8.62
C HIS A 26 6.33 14.12 9.46
N GLY A 27 6.98 13.13 8.85
CA GLY A 27 7.59 12.01 9.58
C GLY A 27 8.72 11.30 8.82
N LEU A 28 9.30 10.28 9.47
CA LEU A 28 10.30 9.41 8.85
C LEU A 28 9.75 8.84 7.53
N PRO A 29 10.46 8.98 6.40
CA PRO A 29 10.00 8.42 5.13
C PRO A 29 9.76 6.92 5.25
N LEU A 30 8.62 6.44 4.73
CA LEU A 30 8.25 5.03 4.78
C LEU A 30 9.32 4.12 4.16
N SER A 31 9.99 4.60 3.12
CA SER A 31 11.13 3.93 2.50
C SER A 31 12.26 3.63 3.49
N VAL A 32 12.58 4.56 4.37
CA VAL A 32 13.63 4.41 5.39
C VAL A 32 13.22 3.37 6.43
N LEU A 33 11.97 3.41 6.90
CA LEU A 33 11.44 2.41 7.84
C LEU A 33 11.48 0.99 7.23
N MET A 34 11.08 0.84 5.98
CA MET A 34 11.09 -0.44 5.29
C MET A 34 12.52 -0.96 5.10
N GLU A 35 13.49 -0.09 4.82
CA GLU A 35 14.90 -0.48 4.72
C GLU A 35 15.44 -0.97 6.06
N TYR A 36 15.17 -0.24 7.14
CA TYR A 36 15.57 -0.63 8.49
C TYR A 36 15.10 -2.05 8.84
N ILE A 37 13.83 -2.37 8.55
CA ILE A 37 13.29 -3.72 8.82
C ILE A 37 13.92 -4.79 7.91
N ARG A 38 14.27 -4.46 6.66
CA ARG A 38 14.93 -5.39 5.73
C ARG A 38 16.33 -5.77 6.17
N VAL A 39 17.10 -4.82 6.72
CA VAL A 39 18.46 -5.06 7.22
C VAL A 39 18.46 -6.08 8.37
N GLU A 40 17.37 -6.17 9.14
CA GLU A 40 17.15 -7.18 10.18
C GLU A 40 16.81 -8.59 9.62
N GLY A 41 16.98 -8.83 8.31
CA GLY A 41 16.74 -10.11 7.66
C GLY A 41 15.27 -10.46 7.44
N ARG A 42 14.36 -9.48 7.58
CA ARG A 42 12.91 -9.69 7.44
C ARG A 42 12.43 -9.33 6.03
N LYS A 43 11.46 -10.09 5.52
CA LYS A 43 10.74 -9.73 4.29
C LYS A 43 9.73 -8.63 4.61
N VAL A 44 9.73 -7.58 3.79
CA VAL A 44 8.83 -6.43 3.93
C VAL A 44 8.14 -6.19 2.59
N MET A 45 6.82 -5.99 2.63
CA MET A 45 5.99 -5.72 1.47
C MET A 45 5.10 -4.52 1.76
N LEU A 46 4.96 -3.63 0.78
CA LEU A 46 4.03 -2.51 0.85
C LEU A 46 2.84 -2.82 -0.06
N ILE A 47 1.63 -2.80 0.51
CA ILE A 47 0.38 -2.95 -0.24
C ILE A 47 -0.35 -1.61 -0.19
N GLY A 48 -0.66 -1.05 -1.35
CA GLY A 48 -1.40 0.20 -1.49
C GLY A 48 -2.85 -0.06 -1.93
N VAL A 49 -3.77 0.74 -1.40
CA VAL A 49 -5.14 0.86 -1.92
C VAL A 49 -5.31 2.28 -2.47
N GLN A 50 -5.77 2.39 -3.72
CA GLN A 50 -5.93 3.68 -4.38
C GLN A 50 -7.07 4.48 -3.72
N PRO A 51 -6.80 5.67 -3.18
CA PRO A 51 -7.85 6.51 -2.62
C PRO A 51 -8.70 7.15 -3.73
N ARG A 52 -9.98 7.40 -3.42
CA ARG A 52 -10.83 8.30 -4.23
C ARG A 52 -10.46 9.77 -4.04
N ARG A 53 -10.07 10.12 -2.80
CA ARG A 53 -9.71 11.46 -2.31
C ARG A 53 -8.73 11.29 -1.13
N LEU A 54 -7.85 12.26 -0.92
CA LEU A 54 -6.85 12.22 0.17
C LEU A 54 -7.38 12.74 1.52
N HIS A 55 -8.53 13.40 1.53
CA HIS A 55 -9.11 14.02 2.72
C HIS A 55 -10.59 13.68 2.86
N GLY A 56 -11.09 13.73 4.09
CA GLY A 56 -12.47 13.41 4.44
C GLY A 56 -12.67 11.95 4.79
N SER A 57 -13.92 11.49 4.68
CA SER A 57 -14.28 10.10 4.98
C SER A 57 -13.78 9.15 3.89
N MET A 58 -13.53 7.90 4.28
CA MET A 58 -13.19 6.83 3.36
C MET A 58 -14.36 6.57 2.41
N SER A 59 -14.07 6.49 1.11
CA SER A 59 -15.08 6.14 0.10
C SER A 59 -15.43 4.66 0.14
N ASP A 60 -16.58 4.29 -0.41
CA ASP A 60 -17.06 2.92 -0.33
C ASP A 60 -16.20 1.96 -1.17
N GLU A 61 -15.62 2.41 -2.28
CA GLU A 61 -14.65 1.63 -3.07
C GLU A 61 -13.42 1.26 -2.24
N VAL A 62 -12.90 2.21 -1.45
CA VAL A 62 -11.74 1.99 -0.59
C VAL A 62 -12.08 1.08 0.59
N LYS A 63 -13.28 1.22 1.17
CA LYS A 63 -13.75 0.30 2.24
C LYS A 63 -13.85 -1.13 1.74
N GLN A 64 -14.52 -1.34 0.60
CA GLN A 64 -14.69 -2.65 -0.02
C GLN A 64 -13.34 -3.27 -0.40
N ALA A 65 -12.42 -2.47 -0.94
CA ALA A 65 -11.06 -2.91 -1.22
C ALA A 65 -10.30 -3.31 0.06
N GLY A 66 -10.50 -2.57 1.16
CA GLY A 66 -9.94 -2.93 2.47
C GLY A 66 -10.46 -4.28 2.97
N GLU A 67 -11.77 -4.52 2.88
CA GLU A 67 -12.38 -5.80 3.25
C GLU A 67 -11.89 -6.96 2.38
N GLU A 68 -11.75 -6.75 1.06
CA GLU A 68 -11.15 -7.71 0.14
C GLU A 68 -9.69 -8.00 0.49
N LEU A 69 -8.90 -6.97 0.78
CA LEU A 69 -7.50 -7.12 1.17
C LEU A 69 -7.36 -7.95 2.45
N VAL A 70 -8.19 -7.67 3.47
CA VAL A 70 -8.21 -8.47 4.70
C VAL A 70 -8.56 -9.92 4.40
N ARG A 71 -9.56 -10.18 3.55
CA ARG A 71 -9.91 -11.56 3.15
C ARG A 71 -8.75 -12.26 2.44
N ARG A 72 -8.01 -11.58 1.56
CA ARG A 72 -6.84 -12.19 0.89
C ARG A 72 -5.71 -12.48 1.86
N LEU A 73 -5.42 -11.56 2.78
CA LEU A 73 -4.38 -11.74 3.81
C LEU A 73 -4.69 -12.93 4.72
N VAL A 74 -5.91 -13.03 5.23
CA VAL A 74 -6.34 -14.14 6.11
C VAL A 74 -6.25 -15.49 5.40
N ASN A 75 -6.55 -15.52 4.10
CA ASN A 75 -6.50 -16.75 3.29
C ASN A 75 -5.11 -17.03 2.69
N GLY A 76 -4.09 -16.21 2.96
CA GLY A 76 -2.75 -16.38 2.40
C GLY A 76 -2.64 -16.13 0.90
N ARG A 77 -3.60 -15.42 0.29
CA ARG A 77 -3.72 -15.15 -1.16
C ARG A 77 -3.17 -13.79 -1.56
N VAL A 78 -2.03 -13.42 -1.00
CA VAL A 78 -1.44 -12.08 -1.20
C VAL A 78 -0.63 -12.02 -2.50
N ASP A 79 -0.13 -13.16 -2.94
CA ASP A 79 0.53 -13.40 -4.22
C ASP A 79 -0.39 -13.20 -5.44
N GLU A 80 -1.71 -13.22 -5.24
CA GLU A 80 -2.71 -12.88 -6.27
C GLU A 80 -2.82 -11.37 -6.55
N LEU A 81 -2.15 -10.52 -5.77
CA LEU A 81 -2.17 -9.07 -5.99
C LEU A 81 -1.22 -8.68 -7.12
N GLU A 82 -1.71 -7.78 -7.99
CA GLU A 82 -0.89 -7.19 -9.04
C GLU A 82 0.19 -6.26 -8.46
N VAL A 83 1.34 -6.19 -9.14
CA VAL A 83 2.43 -5.25 -8.83
C VAL A 83 2.23 -3.93 -9.58
N LEU A 84 2.49 -2.80 -8.91
CA LEU A 84 2.39 -1.44 -9.46
C LEU A 84 3.53 -1.04 -10.40
#